data_AF-A0A660M1J1-F1
#
_entry.id   AF-A0A660M1J1-F1
#
_cell.length_a   1.000
_cell.length_b   1.000
_cell.length_c   1.000
_cell.angle_alpha   90.00
_cell.angle_beta   90.00
_cell.angle_gamma   90.00
#
_symmetry.space_group_name_H-M   'P 1'
#
loop_
_entity.id
_entity.type
_entity.pdbx_description
1 polymer ?
#
loop_
_entity_poly.entity_id
_entity_poly.type
_entity_poly.pdbx_seq_one_letter_code
_entity_poly.pdbx_strand_id
1 'polypeptide(L)'
;ALQASQRDTARKSDVSIVSAAYNSALSNNRGGTAVNQDVLRRFVNGVSENTSIDNINIADFSGQITVNDAQIIVVLGARCGTSNPDGQQDLIRGTRRQYATFTRLEAGNHAAYCLDS
;
A
#
# COMPACT_ATOMS: atom_id res chain seq x y z
N ALA A 1 -9.70 7.47 -22.41
CA ALA A 1 -9.29 6.63 -21.27
C ALA A 1 -7.78 6.42 -21.36
N LEU A 2 -7.04 6.56 -20.24
CA LEU A 2 -5.59 6.32 -20.19
C LEU A 2 -5.27 4.86 -20.58
N GLN A 3 -4.05 4.60 -21.07
CA GLN A 3 -3.59 3.22 -21.28
C GLN A 3 -3.29 2.56 -19.93
N ALA A 4 -3.47 1.24 -19.82
CA ALA A 4 -3.26 0.50 -18.56
C ALA A 4 -1.87 0.76 -17.94
N SER A 5 -0.82 0.82 -18.77
CA SER A 5 0.55 1.15 -18.35
C SER A 5 0.70 2.55 -17.74
N GLN A 6 -0.09 3.52 -18.20
CA GLN A 6 -0.10 4.87 -17.63
C GLN A 6 -0.81 4.90 -16.28
N ARG A 7 -1.93 4.17 -16.13
CA ARG A 7 -2.61 4.00 -14.84
C ARG A 7 -1.74 3.27 -13.83
N ASP A 8 -0.98 2.25 -14.26
CA ASP A 8 -0.03 1.54 -13.40
C ASP A 8 1.09 2.44 -12.89
N THR A 9 1.55 3.37 -13.74
CA THR A 9 2.55 4.37 -13.33
C THR A 9 1.97 5.28 -12.24
N ALA A 10 0.71 5.72 -12.40
CA ALA A 10 0.02 6.50 -11.38
C ALA A 10 -0.18 5.70 -10.08
N ARG A 11 -0.66 4.45 -10.14
CA ARG A 11 -0.86 3.58 -8.96
C ARG A 11 0.45 3.31 -8.20
N LYS A 12 1.58 3.12 -8.90
CA LYS A 12 2.91 3.00 -8.27
C LYS A 12 3.34 4.30 -7.58
N SER A 13 3.04 5.44 -8.19
CA SER A 13 3.25 6.76 -7.57
C SER A 13 2.39 6.91 -6.32
N ASP A 14 1.11 6.50 -6.37
CA ASP A 14 0.20 6.54 -5.22
C ASP A 14 0.71 5.68 -4.06
N VAL A 15 1.27 4.51 -4.34
CA VAL A 15 1.94 3.66 -3.32
C VAL A 15 3.10 4.39 -2.64
N SER A 16 3.90 5.13 -3.41
CA SER A 16 5.02 5.92 -2.87
C SER A 16 4.51 7.07 -1.99
N ILE A 17 3.41 7.71 -2.39
CA ILE A 17 2.74 8.76 -1.61
C ILE A 17 2.20 8.20 -0.29
N VAL A 18 1.54 7.03 -0.32
CA VAL A 18 0.98 6.40 0.89
C VAL A 18 2.09 5.93 1.84
N SER A 19 3.18 5.35 1.33
CA SER A 19 4.36 4.99 2.15
C SER A 19 4.95 6.23 2.83
N ALA A 20 5.15 7.33 2.08
CA ALA A 20 5.62 8.59 2.66
C ALA A 20 4.65 9.15 3.72
N ALA A 21 3.34 9.12 3.44
CA ALA A 21 2.31 9.56 4.38
C ALA A 21 2.31 8.72 5.67
N TYR A 22 2.50 7.41 5.56
CA TYR A 22 2.62 6.52 6.72
C TYR A 22 3.85 6.85 7.57
N ASN A 23 5.00 7.13 6.95
CA ASN A 23 6.20 7.60 7.66
C ASN A 23 5.96 8.95 8.37
N SER A 24 5.27 9.88 7.72
CA SER A 24 4.87 11.16 8.33
C SER A 24 3.95 10.96 9.52
N ALA A 25 2.94 10.08 9.38
CA ALA A 25 2.02 9.73 10.46
C ALA A 25 2.76 9.08 11.64
N LEU A 26 3.68 8.15 11.38
CA LEU A 26 4.51 7.54 12.42
C LEU A 26 5.39 8.57 13.14
N SER A 27 6.00 9.49 12.39
CA SER A 27 6.84 10.54 12.95
C SER A 27 6.04 11.51 13.83
N ASN A 28 4.82 11.84 13.42
CA ASN A 28 3.93 12.72 14.18
C ASN A 28 3.38 12.05 15.45
N ASN A 29 3.23 10.72 15.45
CA ASN A 29 2.71 9.93 16.58
C ASN A 29 3.78 9.34 17.52
N ARG A 30 4.99 9.92 17.58
CA ARG A 30 6.14 9.41 18.37
C ARG A 30 5.96 9.35 19.91
N GLY A 31 4.75 9.52 20.43
CA GLY A 31 4.44 9.45 21.87
C GLY A 31 3.11 8.79 22.24
N GLY A 32 2.35 8.23 21.29
CA GLY A 32 1.06 7.60 21.59
C GLY A 32 0.41 6.95 20.37
N THR A 33 -0.26 5.81 20.63
CA THR A 33 -1.09 4.97 19.76
C THR A 33 -0.51 4.58 18.38
N ALA A 34 -0.72 3.31 17.99
CA ALA A 34 -0.35 2.84 16.66
C ALA A 34 -1.06 3.66 15.56
N VAL A 35 -0.38 3.90 14.44
CA VAL A 35 -0.99 4.53 13.27
C VAL A 35 -2.02 3.56 12.71
N ASN A 36 -3.30 3.94 12.76
CA ASN A 36 -4.40 3.20 12.15
C ASN A 36 -4.80 3.85 10.81
N GLN A 37 -5.74 3.24 10.11
CA GLN A 37 -6.20 3.70 8.79
C GLN A 37 -6.72 5.14 8.80
N ASP A 38 -7.47 5.55 9.83
CA ASP A 38 -8.04 6.89 9.92
C ASP A 38 -6.96 7.96 10.10
N VAL A 39 -5.92 7.64 10.88
CA VAL A 39 -4.75 8.50 11.03
C VAL A 39 -4.02 8.58 9.70
N LEU A 40 -3.68 7.45 9.07
CA LEU A 40 -2.97 7.42 7.79
C LEU A 40 -3.66 8.27 6.72
N ARG A 41 -4.98 8.10 6.54
CA ARG A 41 -5.76 8.82 5.51
C ARG A 41 -5.68 10.35 5.65
N ARG A 42 -5.46 10.88 6.85
CA ARG A 42 -5.27 12.33 7.06
C ARG A 42 -3.94 12.86 6.53
N PHE A 43 -2.92 11.99 6.41
CA PHE A 43 -1.60 12.34 5.90
C PHE A 43 -1.46 12.07 4.40
N VAL A 44 -2.37 11.28 3.81
CA VAL A 44 -2.36 11.01 2.37
C VAL A 44 -2.89 12.23 1.62
N ASN A 45 -2.06 12.78 0.74
CA ASN A 45 -2.45 13.86 -0.16
C ASN A 45 -1.81 13.64 -1.54
N GLY A 46 -2.55 13.93 -2.61
CA GLY A 46 -2.04 13.86 -3.98
C GLY A 46 -2.06 12.47 -4.63
N VAL A 47 -2.79 11.50 -4.06
CA VAL A 47 -3.07 10.25 -4.78
C VAL A 47 -3.94 10.51 -6.01
N SER A 48 -3.71 9.75 -7.07
CA SER A 48 -4.43 9.88 -8.33
C SER A 48 -5.89 9.41 -8.23
N GLU A 49 -6.71 9.78 -9.21
CA GLU A 49 -8.10 9.31 -9.34
C GLU A 49 -8.23 7.78 -9.53
N ASN A 50 -7.12 7.07 -9.75
CA ASN A 50 -7.10 5.61 -9.87
C ASN A 50 -7.04 4.90 -8.50
N THR A 51 -6.97 5.66 -7.41
CA THR A 51 -6.91 5.18 -6.03
C THR A 51 -7.95 5.92 -5.20
N SER A 52 -8.80 5.20 -4.48
CA SER A 52 -9.72 5.84 -3.53
C SER A 52 -9.05 5.96 -2.16
N ILE A 53 -9.06 7.16 -1.57
CA ILE A 53 -8.56 7.39 -0.20
C ILE A 53 -9.31 6.51 0.80
N ASP A 54 -10.60 6.27 0.59
CA ASP A 54 -11.42 5.41 1.45
C ASP A 54 -11.05 3.93 1.36
N ASN A 55 -10.30 3.54 0.33
CA ASN A 55 -9.77 2.19 0.13
C ASN A 55 -8.31 2.06 0.58
N ILE A 56 -7.75 3.06 1.27
CA ILE A 56 -6.42 2.97 1.88
C ILE A 56 -6.56 2.37 3.27
N ASN A 57 -5.94 1.21 3.48
CA ASN A 57 -6.10 0.42 4.70
C ASN A 57 -4.76 0.05 5.31
N ILE A 58 -4.79 -0.25 6.62
CA ILE A 58 -3.67 -0.83 7.34
C ILE A 58 -4.08 -2.23 7.78
N ALA A 59 -3.17 -3.19 7.60
CA ALA A 59 -3.35 -4.56 8.03
C ALA A 59 -2.14 -5.05 8.84
N ASP A 60 -2.39 -6.01 9.72
CA ASP A 60 -1.33 -6.77 10.37
C ASP A 60 -0.83 -7.89 9.43
N PHE A 61 0.40 -8.37 9.68
CA PHE A 61 1.00 -9.44 8.89
C PHE A 61 0.16 -10.74 8.90
N SER A 62 -0.22 -11.22 7.71
CA SER A 62 -1.02 -12.44 7.51
C SER A 62 -0.40 -13.49 6.56
N GLY A 63 0.88 -13.35 6.18
CA GLY A 63 1.57 -14.28 5.26
C GLY A 63 1.18 -14.16 3.78
N GLN A 64 -0.08 -13.81 3.50
CA GLN A 64 -0.58 -13.46 2.18
C GLN A 64 -1.69 -12.40 2.31
N ILE A 65 -1.81 -11.53 1.31
CA ILE A 65 -2.93 -10.60 1.15
C ILE A 65 -3.48 -10.64 -0.29
N THR A 66 -4.69 -10.14 -0.46
CA THR A 66 -5.25 -9.79 -1.78
C THR A 66 -5.57 -8.32 -1.79
N VAL A 67 -5.04 -7.60 -2.78
CA VAL A 67 -5.28 -6.17 -2.98
C VAL A 67 -6.31 -6.02 -4.10
N ASN A 68 -7.41 -5.33 -3.83
CA ASN A 68 -8.46 -5.09 -4.81
C ASN A 68 -8.12 -3.91 -5.73
N ASP A 69 -8.98 -3.67 -6.73
CA ASP A 69 -8.82 -2.50 -7.58
C ASP A 69 -8.92 -1.20 -6.80
N ALA A 70 -8.13 -0.21 -7.21
CA ALA A 70 -8.12 1.12 -6.60
C ALA A 70 -7.95 1.10 -5.06
N GLN A 71 -7.35 0.01 -4.54
CA GLN A 71 -7.04 -0.18 -3.13
C GLN A 71 -5.55 -0.04 -2.90
N ILE A 72 -5.20 0.53 -1.74
CA ILE A 72 -3.83 0.47 -1.20
C ILE A 72 -3.89 -0.14 0.19
N ILE A 73 -2.99 -1.10 0.46
CA ILE A 73 -2.87 -1.74 1.77
C ILE A 73 -1.46 -1.52 2.27
N VAL A 74 -1.32 -1.02 3.50
CA VAL A 74 -0.06 -0.97 4.24
C VAL A 74 -0.06 -2.13 5.23
N VAL A 75 0.87 -3.08 5.09
CA VAL A 75 0.98 -4.22 6.00
C VAL A 75 2.14 -4.03 6.95
N LEU A 76 1.83 -4.01 8.25
CA LEU A 76 2.81 -3.84 9.31
C LEU A 76 3.59 -5.12 9.56
N GLY A 77 4.90 -5.00 9.78
CA GLY A 77 5.78 -6.14 10.00
C GLY A 77 5.93 -7.05 8.78
N ALA A 78 5.69 -6.53 7.58
CA ALA A 78 5.82 -7.25 6.33
C ALA A 78 6.97 -6.71 5.48
N ARG A 79 7.44 -7.57 4.56
CA ARG A 79 8.28 -7.22 3.41
C ARG A 79 7.68 -7.81 2.14
N CYS A 80 8.03 -7.24 1.00
CA CYS A 80 7.67 -7.73 -0.32
C CYS A 80 8.10 -9.19 -0.48
N GLY A 81 7.13 -10.07 -0.70
CA GLY A 81 7.36 -11.43 -1.19
C GLY A 81 7.01 -11.55 -2.67
N THR A 82 6.46 -12.69 -3.04
CA THR A 82 6.08 -12.98 -4.43
C THR A 82 4.78 -12.29 -4.80
N SER A 83 4.80 -11.56 -5.91
CA SER A 83 3.60 -10.99 -6.52
C SER A 83 2.95 -12.04 -7.43
N ASN A 84 1.70 -12.36 -7.15
CA ASN A 84 0.89 -13.33 -7.87
C ASN A 84 -0.22 -12.58 -8.67
N PRO A 85 -0.87 -13.25 -9.63
CA PRO A 85 -2.01 -12.69 -10.36
C PRO A 85 -3.17 -12.24 -9.46
N ASP A 86 -4.09 -11.45 -10.01
CA ASP A 86 -5.35 -11.06 -9.36
C ASP A 86 -5.19 -10.29 -8.03
N GLY A 87 -4.07 -9.59 -7.88
CA GLY A 87 -3.75 -8.76 -6.72
C GLY A 87 -3.28 -9.56 -5.51
N GLN A 88 -3.00 -10.85 -5.69
CA GLN A 88 -2.46 -11.69 -4.63
C GLN A 88 -0.98 -11.39 -4.40
N GLN A 89 -0.60 -11.36 -3.13
CA GLN A 89 0.76 -11.06 -2.73
C GLN A 89 1.15 -11.90 -1.52
N ASP A 90 2.21 -12.69 -1.69
CA ASP A 90 2.85 -13.37 -0.59
C ASP A 90 3.72 -12.37 0.18
N LEU A 91 3.72 -12.50 1.50
CA LEU A 91 4.40 -11.59 2.42
C LEU A 91 5.53 -12.30 3.14
N ILE A 92 6.69 -11.67 3.17
CA ILE A 92 7.81 -12.13 3.99
C ILE A 92 7.68 -11.44 5.35
N ARG A 93 7.88 -12.19 6.44
CA ARG A 93 7.87 -11.61 7.79
C ARG A 93 9.03 -10.64 7.94
N GLY A 94 8.70 -9.38 8.22
CA GLY A 94 9.63 -8.31 8.57
C GLY A 94 9.79 -8.13 10.08
N THR A 95 10.54 -7.09 10.46
CA THR A 95 10.64 -6.64 11.85
C THR A 95 9.46 -5.74 12.22
N ARG A 96 9.26 -5.49 13.52
CA ARG A 96 8.20 -4.59 14.02
C ARG A 96 8.24 -3.15 13.46
N ARG A 97 9.37 -2.72 12.91
CA ARG A 97 9.56 -1.38 12.35
C ARG A 97 9.40 -1.33 10.83
N GLN A 98 9.37 -2.49 10.18
CA GLN A 98 9.21 -2.60 8.73
C GLN A 98 7.73 -2.66 8.39
N TYR A 99 7.41 -2.20 7.19
CA TYR A 99 6.13 -2.39 6.58
C TYR A 99 6.30 -2.44 5.07
N ALA A 100 5.27 -2.94 4.39
CA ALA A 100 5.22 -2.93 2.95
C ALA A 100 3.89 -2.35 2.49
N THR A 101 3.91 -1.61 1.39
CA THR A 101 2.73 -0.95 0.82
C THR A 101 2.42 -1.57 -0.52
N PHE A 102 1.14 -1.85 -0.75
CA PHE A 102 0.69 -2.64 -1.89
C PHE A 102 -0.44 -1.96 -2.64
N THR A 103 -0.46 -2.12 -3.96
CA THR A 103 -1.60 -1.78 -4.82
C THR A 103 -1.76 -2.85 -5.89
N ARG A 104 -2.94 -2.94 -6.52
CA ARG A 104 -3.15 -3.81 -7.67
C ARG A 104 -2.82 -3.07 -8.97
N LEU A 105 -1.99 -3.66 -9.81
CA LEU A 105 -1.77 -3.15 -11.17
C LEU A 105 -2.88 -3.62 -12.12
N GLU A 106 -3.02 -2.96 -13.25
CA GLU A 106 -3.93 -3.36 -14.32
C GLU A 106 -3.22 -4.18 -15.39
N ALA A 107 -1.97 -3.83 -15.73
CA ALA A 107 -1.15 -4.67 -16.59
C ALA A 107 -0.54 -5.85 -15.80
N GLY A 108 -0.15 -6.91 -16.51
CA GLY A 108 0.51 -8.07 -15.91
C GLY A 108 -0.43 -8.94 -15.07
N ASN A 109 -1.58 -9.33 -15.62
CA ASN A 109 -2.57 -10.21 -14.99
C ASN A 109 -3.05 -9.72 -13.62
N HIS A 110 -3.25 -8.41 -13.51
CA HIS A 110 -3.69 -7.75 -12.28
C HIS A 110 -2.79 -8.01 -11.08
N ALA A 111 -1.47 -8.22 -11.29
CA ALA A 111 -0.56 -8.53 -10.20
C ALA A 111 -0.50 -7.43 -9.13
N ALA A 112 -0.21 -7.83 -7.90
CA ALA A 112 0.12 -6.87 -6.85
C ALA A 112 1.47 -6.20 -7.13
N TYR A 113 1.53 -4.89 -6.91
CA TYR A 113 2.78 -4.15 -6.78
C TYR A 113 3.10 -3.97 -5.30
N CYS A 114 4.38 -4.07 -4.96
CA CYS A 114 4.87 -3.90 -3.59
C CYS A 114 5.98 -2.87 -3.51
N LEU A 115 5.95 -2.06 -2.45
CA LEU A 115 7.02 -1.17 -2.03
C LEU A 115 7.40 -1.46 -0.57
N ASP A 116 8.66 -1.84 -0.35
CA ASP A 116 9.26 -2.05 0.98
C ASP A 116 9.61 -0.72 1.65
N SER A 117 9.53 -0.67 2.99
CA SER A 117 9.96 0.47 3.82
C SER A 117 10.55 0.05 5.17
#